data_AF-A0A8J8BM91-F1
#
_entry.id   AF-A0A8J8BM91-F1
#
_cell.length_a   1.000
_cell.length_b   1.000
_cell.length_c   1.000
_cell.angle_alpha   90.00
_cell.angle_beta   90.00
_cell.angle_gamma   90.00
#
_symmetry.space_group_name_H-M   'P 1'
#
loop_
_entity.id
_entity.type
_entity.pdbx_description
1 polymer ?
#
loop_
_entity_poly.entity_id
_entity_poly.type
_entity_poly.pdbx_seq_one_letter_code
_entity_poly.pdbx_strand_id
1 'polypeptide(L)'
;MIIALDIGGANLKVAVADDRGVKEFSHYFPFWKKRDSFENFLGEKIGGFLPADKVRVTMTAELADCYRTRDEGVKHILGCVRNVVPNFEVLSVDEKLLSIEEAYSNPYKVASANWVATSLWITKRLGTGILVDVGSTTTDVIPVKDGKIVAKGKSDLERLQNSELIYYGILRTNVATITDEIPVNGIPTPVSSERFAVTADVYRILGDIPEEGYACETPDGKGRGIEDCMARIARVVCSDTNELDGKQITEIAKFIKNKQIEKISDSISNISKREGINNAFVCGSGAFLAGEAAGRVGISAMRVEISPARALLEL
;
A
#
# COMPACT_ATOMS: atom_id res chain seq x y z
N MET A 1 3.61 13.75 23.94
CA MET A 1 2.81 13.44 22.74
C MET A 1 3.68 13.42 21.48
N ILE A 2 3.58 12.34 20.70
CA ILE A 2 4.29 12.17 19.42
C ILE A 2 3.26 12.01 18.30
N ILE A 3 3.51 12.64 17.15
CA ILE A 3 2.71 12.46 15.92
C ILE A 3 3.59 11.81 14.85
N ALA A 4 3.05 10.80 14.17
CA ALA A 4 3.68 10.18 13.01
C ALA A 4 2.76 10.29 11.79
N LEU A 5 3.33 10.70 10.66
CA LEU A 5 2.63 10.93 9.40
C LEU A 5 3.18 9.99 8.34
N ASP A 6 2.32 9.13 7.77
CA ASP A 6 2.58 8.39 6.54
C ASP A 6 1.81 9.06 5.40
N ILE A 7 2.54 9.87 4.62
CA ILE A 7 2.00 10.71 3.55
C ILE A 7 2.02 9.91 2.24
N GLY A 8 0.93 9.21 1.96
CA GLY A 8 0.76 8.42 0.74
C GLY A 8 0.07 9.17 -0.39
N GLY A 9 0.28 8.72 -1.63
CA GLY A 9 -0.26 9.41 -2.81
C GLY A 9 -1.79 9.49 -2.87
N ALA A 10 -2.50 8.62 -2.15
CA ALA A 10 -3.96 8.60 -2.07
C ALA A 10 -4.52 8.86 -0.66
N ASN A 11 -3.69 8.76 0.39
CA ASN A 11 -4.15 8.87 1.77
C ASN A 11 -3.06 9.47 2.65
N LEU A 12 -3.46 10.29 3.61
CA LEU A 12 -2.67 10.65 4.77
C LEU A 12 -3.05 9.71 5.92
N LYS A 13 -2.09 8.96 6.46
CA LYS A 13 -2.29 8.24 7.72
C LYS A 13 -1.58 8.97 8.84
N VAL A 14 -2.28 9.12 9.96
CA VAL A 14 -1.80 9.84 11.15
C VAL A 14 -1.86 8.88 12.33
N ALA A 15 -0.75 8.72 13.02
CA ALA A 15 -0.73 8.04 14.32
C ALA A 15 -0.32 9.05 15.40
N VAL A 16 -1.02 9.06 16.52
CA VAL A 16 -0.77 9.97 17.64
C VAL A 16 -0.60 9.13 18.91
N ALA A 17 0.52 9.33 19.61
CA ALA A 17 0.80 8.70 20.90
C ALA A 17 0.82 9.76 22.01
N ASP A 18 0.01 9.57 23.05
CA ASP A 18 0.03 10.34 24.29
C ASP A 18 -0.02 9.39 25.51
N ASP A 19 -0.12 9.94 26.72
CA ASP A 19 -0.17 9.17 27.96
C ASP A 19 -1.40 8.25 28.06
N ARG A 20 -2.40 8.43 27.19
CA ARG A 20 -3.62 7.62 27.12
C ARG A 20 -3.53 6.50 26.09
N GLY A 21 -2.44 6.43 25.31
CA GLY A 21 -2.16 5.39 24.33
C GLY A 21 -2.00 5.92 22.91
N VAL A 22 -2.22 5.04 21.94
CA VAL A 22 -2.04 5.33 20.51
C VAL A 22 -3.39 5.41 19.80
N LYS A 23 -3.59 6.44 18.98
CA LYS A 23 -4.73 6.59 18.06
C LYS A 23 -4.23 6.66 16.62
N GLU A 24 -4.94 6.00 15.71
CA GLU A 24 -4.64 5.99 14.27
C GLU A 24 -5.82 6.52 13.46
N PHE A 25 -5.51 7.31 12.44
CA PHE A 25 -6.47 7.91 11.52
C PHE A 25 -5.99 7.70 10.08
N SER A 26 -6.94 7.48 9.16
CA SER A 26 -6.67 7.42 7.73
C SER A 26 -7.60 8.38 7.01
N HIS A 27 -7.03 9.32 6.27
CA HIS A 27 -7.78 10.35 5.56
C HIS A 27 -7.47 10.28 4.06
N TYR A 28 -8.51 10.12 3.24
CA TYR A 28 -8.37 10.13 1.79
C TYR A 28 -7.91 11.49 1.28
N PHE A 29 -6.82 11.49 0.51
CA PHE A 29 -6.25 12.67 -0.11
C PHE A 29 -5.58 12.31 -1.45
N PRO A 30 -6.25 12.53 -2.60
CA PRO A 30 -5.70 12.20 -3.91
C PRO A 30 -4.70 13.27 -4.37
N PHE A 31 -3.41 13.07 -4.12
CA PHE A 31 -2.35 14.04 -4.46
C PHE A 31 -2.38 14.45 -5.94
N TRP A 32 -2.68 13.49 -6.84
CA TRP A 32 -2.73 13.73 -8.29
C TRP A 32 -3.84 14.72 -8.71
N LYS A 33 -4.83 14.98 -7.85
CA LYS A 33 -5.91 15.96 -8.10
C LYS A 33 -5.83 17.21 -7.21
N LYS A 34 -5.31 17.06 -5.98
CA LYS A 34 -5.48 18.05 -4.92
C LYS A 34 -4.17 18.58 -4.33
N ARG A 35 -3.03 18.35 -5.00
CA ARG A 35 -1.67 18.75 -4.56
C ARG A 35 -1.64 20.05 -3.75
N ASP A 36 -2.15 21.15 -4.33
CA ASP A 36 -2.01 22.50 -3.77
C ASP A 36 -2.84 22.72 -2.50
N SER A 37 -3.81 21.85 -2.21
CA SER A 37 -4.63 21.90 -1.00
C SER A 37 -4.05 21.06 0.15
N PHE A 38 -2.89 20.41 -0.04
CA PHE A 38 -2.36 19.47 0.95
C PHE A 38 -1.98 20.14 2.27
N GLU A 39 -1.39 21.34 2.24
CA GLU A 39 -1.02 22.07 3.45
C GLU A 39 -2.22 22.37 4.35
N ASN A 40 -3.28 22.96 3.77
CA ASN A 40 -4.52 23.24 4.48
C ASN A 40 -5.17 21.96 5.04
N PHE A 41 -5.21 20.91 4.22
CA PHE A 41 -5.74 19.62 4.63
C PHE A 41 -4.92 19.02 5.79
N LEU A 42 -3.59 19.06 5.72
CA LEU A 42 -2.72 18.58 6.77
C LEU A 42 -2.98 19.35 8.07
N GLY A 43 -3.01 20.69 8.01
CA GLY A 43 -3.32 21.54 9.16
C GLY A 43 -4.68 21.22 9.80
N GLU A 44 -5.70 20.97 8.99
CA GLU A 44 -7.02 20.54 9.47
C GLU A 44 -6.95 19.20 10.22
N LYS A 45 -6.18 18.22 9.71
CA LYS A 45 -6.12 16.86 10.29
C LYS A 45 -5.26 16.76 11.54
N ILE A 46 -4.19 17.57 11.64
CA ILE A 46 -3.25 17.45 12.77
C ILE A 46 -3.31 18.60 13.76
N GLY A 47 -3.95 19.73 13.41
CA GLY A 47 -3.96 20.94 14.23
C GLY A 47 -4.51 20.74 15.64
N GLY A 48 -5.51 19.86 15.80
CA GLY A 48 -6.06 19.50 17.12
C GLY A 48 -5.11 18.69 18.02
N PHE A 49 -4.00 18.20 17.47
CA PHE A 49 -2.94 17.49 18.19
C PHE A 49 -1.67 18.34 18.37
N LEU A 50 -1.68 19.62 18.00
CA LEU A 50 -0.53 20.51 18.16
C LEU A 50 -0.69 21.41 19.41
N PRO A 51 0.42 21.79 20.08
CA PRO A 51 1.80 21.39 19.80
C PRO A 51 2.07 19.93 20.23
N ALA A 52 2.96 19.25 19.50
CA ALA A 52 3.46 17.92 19.84
C ALA A 52 4.96 17.98 20.18
N ASP A 53 5.43 17.09 21.05
CA ASP A 53 6.85 17.04 21.45
C ASP A 53 7.75 16.61 20.30
N LYS A 54 7.21 15.74 19.43
CA LYS A 54 7.91 15.22 18.27
C LYS A 54 6.93 14.91 17.15
N VAL A 55 7.31 15.29 15.93
CA VAL A 55 6.60 14.92 14.71
C VAL A 55 7.56 14.18 13.79
N ARG A 56 7.10 13.05 13.26
CA ARG A 56 7.85 12.20 12.33
C ARG A 56 7.09 11.99 11.05
N VAL A 57 7.79 11.98 9.94
CA VAL A 57 7.20 11.88 8.61
C VAL A 57 7.86 10.76 7.83
N THR A 58 7.05 9.99 7.13
CA THR A 58 7.46 9.17 5.99
C THR A 58 6.52 9.46 4.82
N MET A 59 6.95 9.17 3.60
CA MET A 59 6.15 9.46 2.41
C MET A 59 6.29 8.41 1.33
N THR A 60 5.24 8.33 0.50
CA THR A 60 5.19 7.68 -0.82
C THR A 60 4.45 8.55 -1.85
N ALA A 61 3.96 9.72 -1.42
CA ALA A 61 3.19 10.63 -2.27
C ALA A 61 4.05 11.37 -3.31
N GLU A 62 5.38 11.41 -3.16
CA GLU A 62 6.29 12.15 -4.04
C GLU A 62 6.36 11.59 -5.47
N LEU A 63 5.88 10.35 -5.68
CA LEU A 63 5.75 9.73 -7.01
C LEU A 63 4.40 10.03 -7.68
N ALA A 64 3.48 10.75 -7.02
CA ALA A 64 2.19 11.07 -7.64
C ALA A 64 2.35 11.86 -8.95
N ASP A 65 1.49 11.57 -9.92
CA ASP A 65 1.54 12.12 -11.29
C ASP A 65 1.47 13.66 -11.37
N CYS A 66 1.15 14.34 -10.27
CA CYS A 66 1.17 15.80 -10.18
C CYS A 66 2.58 16.40 -10.03
N TYR A 67 3.62 15.57 -9.85
CA TYR A 67 5.01 16.01 -9.78
C TYR A 67 5.77 15.59 -11.03
N ARG A 68 6.63 16.47 -11.54
CA ARG A 68 7.50 16.16 -12.68
C ARG A 68 8.62 15.20 -12.27
N THR A 69 9.09 15.31 -11.03
CA THR A 69 10.16 14.48 -10.49
C THR A 69 9.89 14.14 -9.03
N ARG A 70 10.48 13.04 -8.55
CA ARG A 70 10.44 12.70 -7.12
C ARG A 70 11.08 13.78 -6.24
N ASP A 71 12.13 14.45 -6.73
CA ASP A 71 12.74 15.58 -6.01
C ASP A 71 11.72 16.71 -5.77
N GLU A 72 11.01 17.10 -6.82
CA GLU A 72 9.93 18.09 -6.73
C GLU A 72 8.86 17.65 -5.72
N GLY A 73 8.42 16.39 -5.80
CA GLY A 73 7.43 15.83 -4.89
C GLY A 73 7.84 15.87 -3.43
N VAL A 74 9.06 15.42 -3.12
CA VAL A 74 9.61 15.44 -1.76
C VAL A 74 9.67 16.87 -1.24
N LYS A 75 10.29 17.79 -2.00
CA LYS A 75 10.44 19.19 -1.57
C LYS A 75 9.11 19.88 -1.32
N HIS A 76 8.13 19.64 -2.20
CA HIS A 76 6.78 20.16 -2.02
C HIS A 76 6.11 19.63 -0.74
N ILE A 77 6.12 18.31 -0.54
CA ILE A 77 5.52 17.68 0.65
C ILE A 77 6.20 18.20 1.93
N LEU A 78 7.53 18.21 1.98
CA LEU A 78 8.28 18.71 3.12
C LEU A 78 8.02 20.20 3.40
N GLY A 79 7.87 21.01 2.35
CA GLY A 79 7.47 22.41 2.45
C GLY A 79 6.10 22.57 3.11
N CYS A 80 5.09 21.83 2.65
CA CYS A 80 3.76 21.85 3.26
C CYS A 80 3.79 21.42 4.72
N VAL A 81 4.55 20.36 5.07
CA VAL A 81 4.67 19.93 6.47
C VAL A 81 5.35 21.03 7.30
N ARG A 82 6.44 21.63 6.81
CA ARG A 82 7.18 22.71 7.50
C ARG A 82 6.30 23.90 7.84
N ASN A 83 5.35 24.25 6.97
CA ASN A 83 4.42 25.36 7.18
C ASN A 83 3.39 25.07 8.28
N VAL A 84 3.05 23.80 8.52
CA VAL A 84 2.13 23.38 9.60
C VAL A 84 2.87 23.07 10.90
N VAL A 85 4.03 22.41 10.81
CA VAL A 85 4.88 22.02 11.93
C VAL A 85 6.33 22.35 11.59
N PRO A 86 6.93 23.39 12.21
CA PRO A 86 8.28 23.83 11.86
C PRO A 86 9.38 22.79 12.14
N ASN A 87 9.22 21.96 13.17
CA ASN A 87 10.23 20.99 13.61
C ASN A 87 9.69 19.56 13.50
N PHE A 88 10.27 18.77 12.60
CA PHE A 88 9.94 17.36 12.43
C PHE A 88 11.13 16.58 11.87
N GLU A 89 11.08 15.26 12.05
CA GLU A 89 12.07 14.31 11.53
C GLU A 89 11.49 13.53 10.34
N VAL A 90 12.31 13.17 9.37
CA VAL A 90 11.89 12.44 8.16
C VAL A 90 12.59 11.09 8.09
N LEU A 91 11.83 10.01 7.98
CA LEU A 91 12.37 8.67 7.81
C LEU A 91 13.04 8.53 6.44
N SER A 92 14.24 7.94 6.43
CA SER A 92 14.99 7.62 5.23
C SER A 92 15.08 6.11 4.96
N VAL A 93 15.34 5.77 3.69
CA VAL A 93 15.62 4.40 3.23
C VAL A 93 16.92 3.82 3.82
N ASP A 94 17.77 4.67 4.40
CA ASP A 94 18.98 4.28 5.13
C ASP A 94 18.71 4.04 6.64
N GLU A 95 17.45 3.79 7.01
CA GLU A 95 17.02 3.44 8.39
C GLU A 95 17.26 4.55 9.43
N LYS A 96 17.33 5.81 8.97
CA LYS A 96 17.59 6.98 9.83
C LYS A 96 16.46 7.99 9.80
N LEU A 97 16.23 8.63 10.94
CA LEU A 97 15.45 9.86 11.05
C LEU A 97 16.38 11.04 10.73
N LEU A 98 16.09 11.73 9.64
CA LEU A 98 16.82 12.90 9.16
C LEU A 98 16.14 14.18 9.63
N SER A 99 16.91 15.24 9.84
CA SER A 99 16.34 16.59 9.93
C SER A 99 15.70 17.00 8.60
N ILE A 100 14.82 18.00 8.64
CA ILE A 100 14.23 18.55 7.42
C ILE A 100 15.29 19.05 6.43
N GLU A 101 16.36 19.70 6.89
CA GLU A 101 17.41 20.24 6.01
C GLU A 101 18.18 19.12 5.29
N GLU A 102 18.48 18.03 6.00
CA GLU A 102 19.11 16.85 5.42
C GLU A 102 18.20 16.17 4.39
N ALA A 103 16.90 16.03 4.72
CA ALA A 103 15.90 15.45 3.83
C ALA A 103 15.70 16.31 2.57
N TYR A 104 15.67 17.63 2.71
CA TYR A 104 15.53 18.58 1.60
C TYR A 104 16.75 18.56 0.67
N SER A 105 17.95 18.36 1.24
CA SER A 105 19.20 18.24 0.49
C SER A 105 19.37 16.86 -0.16
N ASN A 106 18.70 15.82 0.37
CA ASN A 106 18.81 14.44 -0.08
C ASN A 106 17.43 13.81 -0.35
N PRO A 107 16.65 14.36 -1.29
CA PRO A 107 15.25 13.98 -1.51
C PRO A 107 15.05 12.48 -1.78
N TYR A 108 15.95 11.88 -2.56
CA TYR A 108 15.86 10.45 -2.90
C TYR A 108 16.11 9.52 -1.71
N LYS A 109 16.69 10.01 -0.61
CA LYS A 109 16.87 9.20 0.61
C LYS A 109 15.58 9.06 1.42
N VAL A 110 14.64 9.98 1.27
CA VAL A 110 13.37 9.99 2.03
C VAL A 110 12.15 9.63 1.16
N ALA A 111 12.35 9.56 -0.15
CA ALA A 111 11.36 9.08 -1.09
C ALA A 111 11.02 7.60 -0.80
N SER A 112 9.73 7.29 -0.72
CA SER A 112 9.19 5.93 -0.63
C SER A 112 9.75 5.12 0.54
N ALA A 113 9.93 5.76 1.70
CA ALA A 113 10.57 5.16 2.88
C ALA A 113 9.59 4.51 3.89
N ASN A 114 8.28 4.48 3.59
CA ASN A 114 7.24 3.99 4.52
C ASN A 114 7.46 2.53 4.96
N TRP A 115 7.94 1.67 4.07
CA TRP A 115 8.20 0.25 4.34
C TRP A 115 9.30 0.06 5.39
N VAL A 116 10.22 1.02 5.53
CA VAL A 116 11.34 0.97 6.49
C VAL A 116 10.80 1.00 7.92
N ALA A 117 9.77 1.81 8.20
CA ALA A 117 9.22 1.94 9.54
C ALA A 117 8.72 0.59 10.07
N THR A 118 7.85 -0.06 9.31
CA THR A 118 7.28 -1.36 9.65
C THR A 118 8.36 -2.44 9.71
N SER A 119 9.32 -2.43 8.78
CA SER A 119 10.42 -3.39 8.75
C SER A 119 11.33 -3.27 9.98
N LEU A 120 11.67 -2.04 10.39
CA LEU A 120 12.43 -1.77 11.61
C LEU A 120 11.66 -2.21 12.87
N TRP A 121 10.36 -1.99 12.92
CA TRP A 121 9.52 -2.43 14.03
C TRP A 121 9.51 -3.96 14.14
N ILE A 122 9.29 -4.66 13.02
CA ILE A 122 9.27 -6.13 12.96
C ILE A 122 10.63 -6.70 13.34
N THR A 123 11.72 -6.21 12.75
CA THR A 123 13.04 -6.78 13.02
C THR A 123 13.46 -6.62 14.48
N LYS A 124 13.03 -5.55 15.17
CA LYS A 124 13.34 -5.30 16.58
C LYS A 124 12.48 -6.12 17.54
N ARG A 125 11.22 -6.42 17.19
CA ARG A 125 10.24 -7.03 18.10
C ARG A 125 9.95 -8.51 17.81
N LEU A 126 9.99 -8.90 16.56
CA LEU A 126 9.58 -10.23 16.09
C LEU A 126 10.75 -11.04 15.50
N GLY A 127 11.86 -10.38 15.14
CA GLY A 127 13.07 -11.03 14.68
C GLY A 127 13.09 -11.30 13.17
N THR A 128 13.65 -12.44 12.77
CA THR A 128 13.83 -12.83 11.35
C THR A 128 12.49 -13.23 10.71
N GLY A 129 12.23 -12.77 9.48
CA GLY A 129 11.03 -13.07 8.71
C GLY A 129 10.92 -12.24 7.44
N ILE A 130 9.86 -12.48 6.66
CA ILE A 130 9.51 -11.65 5.49
C ILE A 130 8.31 -10.79 5.88
N LEU A 131 8.46 -9.47 5.93
CA LEU A 131 7.32 -8.56 5.98
C LEU A 131 6.57 -8.64 4.65
N VAL A 132 5.26 -8.88 4.71
CA VAL A 132 4.36 -8.78 3.55
C VAL A 132 3.23 -7.80 3.90
N ASP A 133 3.39 -6.54 3.50
CA ASP A 133 2.41 -5.47 3.72
C ASP A 133 1.57 -5.25 2.47
N VAL A 134 0.31 -5.68 2.48
CA VAL A 134 -0.60 -5.51 1.35
C VAL A 134 -1.50 -4.30 1.60
N GLY A 135 -1.18 -3.22 0.91
CA GLY A 135 -1.95 -1.98 0.95
C GLY A 135 -3.08 -1.93 -0.09
N SER A 136 -3.62 -0.73 -0.28
CA SER A 136 -4.65 -0.47 -1.29
C SER A 136 -4.13 -0.49 -2.73
N THR A 137 -2.83 -0.28 -2.93
CA THR A 137 -2.20 -0.11 -4.25
C THR A 137 -1.02 -1.05 -4.47
N THR A 138 -0.22 -1.29 -3.43
CA THR A 138 1.04 -2.03 -3.52
C THR A 138 1.08 -3.15 -2.48
N THR A 139 1.97 -4.10 -2.71
CA THR A 139 2.41 -5.10 -1.74
C THR A 139 3.92 -4.97 -1.54
N ASP A 140 4.34 -4.68 -0.33
CA ASP A 140 5.77 -4.67 0.05
C ASP A 140 6.17 -6.07 0.54
N VAL A 141 7.28 -6.62 0.05
CA VAL A 141 7.78 -7.96 0.41
C VAL A 141 9.23 -7.84 0.91
N ILE A 142 9.41 -7.51 2.18
CA ILE A 142 10.69 -7.04 2.72
C ILE A 142 11.31 -8.10 3.63
N PRO A 143 12.48 -8.67 3.29
CA PRO A 143 13.16 -9.59 4.19
C PRO A 143 13.85 -8.84 5.34
N VAL A 144 13.65 -9.35 6.55
CA VAL A 144 14.37 -8.93 7.75
C VAL A 144 15.04 -10.15 8.38
N LYS A 145 16.31 -10.00 8.76
CA LYS A 145 17.14 -11.11 9.26
C LYS A 145 18.18 -10.60 10.25
N ASP A 146 18.34 -11.31 11.35
CA ASP A 146 19.37 -11.06 12.37
C ASP A 146 19.41 -9.60 12.86
N GLY A 147 18.22 -9.03 13.09
CA GLY A 147 18.06 -7.66 13.59
C GLY A 147 18.25 -6.56 12.54
N LYS A 148 18.32 -6.91 11.25
CA LYS A 148 18.56 -5.97 10.15
C LYS A 148 17.52 -6.15 9.05
N ILE A 149 17.28 -5.07 8.30
CA ILE A 149 16.61 -5.17 7.02
C ILE A 149 17.63 -5.64 5.98
N VAL A 150 17.31 -6.72 5.26
CA VAL A 150 18.21 -7.31 4.24
C VAL A 150 17.64 -7.19 2.83
N ALA A 151 16.74 -6.23 2.63
CA ALA A 151 16.28 -5.82 1.30
C ALA A 151 17.44 -5.25 0.47
N LYS A 152 17.43 -5.55 -0.83
CA LYS A 152 18.44 -5.08 -1.79
C LYS A 152 18.09 -3.71 -2.35
N GLY A 153 16.81 -3.44 -2.57
CA GLY A 153 16.34 -2.21 -3.18
C GLY A 153 16.21 -1.07 -2.17
N LYS A 154 16.80 0.07 -2.49
CA LYS A 154 16.63 1.33 -1.74
C LYS A 154 15.70 2.31 -2.43
N SER A 155 15.34 2.03 -3.68
CA SER A 155 14.34 2.76 -4.44
C SER A 155 13.27 1.82 -4.97
N ASP A 156 12.09 2.34 -5.29
CA ASP A 156 11.00 1.51 -5.84
C ASP A 156 11.39 0.75 -7.11
N LEU A 157 12.22 1.33 -7.99
CA LEU A 157 12.73 0.64 -9.18
C LEU A 157 13.54 -0.59 -8.80
N GLU A 158 14.49 -0.43 -7.88
CA GLU A 158 15.31 -1.57 -7.41
C GLU A 158 14.45 -2.59 -6.67
N ARG A 159 13.48 -2.14 -5.87
CA ARG A 159 12.57 -3.03 -5.13
C ARG A 159 11.70 -3.85 -6.08
N LEU A 160 11.18 -3.25 -7.16
CA LEU A 160 10.48 -3.95 -8.24
C LEU A 160 11.38 -5.00 -8.89
N GLN A 161 12.63 -4.64 -9.20
CA GLN A 161 13.61 -5.55 -9.81
C GLN A 161 14.02 -6.71 -8.89
N ASN A 162 13.87 -6.56 -7.57
CA ASN A 162 14.31 -7.53 -6.57
C ASN A 162 13.15 -8.30 -5.89
N SER A 163 11.92 -8.21 -6.43
CA SER A 163 10.71 -8.83 -5.84
C SER A 163 10.37 -8.33 -4.42
N GLU A 164 10.76 -7.10 -4.10
CA GLU A 164 10.53 -6.46 -2.79
C GLU A 164 9.38 -5.44 -2.80
N LEU A 165 8.86 -5.16 -4.00
CA LEU A 165 7.69 -4.34 -4.24
C LEU A 165 6.90 -4.95 -5.39
N ILE A 166 5.58 -5.06 -5.21
CA ILE A 166 4.64 -5.48 -6.24
C ILE A 166 3.55 -4.42 -6.35
N TYR A 167 3.19 -4.01 -7.56
CA TYR A 167 2.17 -2.99 -7.79
C TYR A 167 0.75 -3.56 -7.83
N TYR A 168 0.46 -4.46 -6.90
CA TYR A 168 -0.85 -5.06 -6.68
C TYR A 168 -1.28 -4.83 -5.23
N GLY A 169 -2.35 -4.08 -5.04
CA GLY A 169 -3.03 -3.93 -3.75
C GLY A 169 -4.50 -4.35 -3.86
N ILE A 170 -5.26 -4.13 -2.80
CA ILE A 170 -6.65 -4.60 -2.74
C ILE A 170 -7.67 -3.63 -3.33
N LEU A 171 -7.33 -2.37 -3.60
CA LEU A 171 -8.34 -1.38 -4.04
C LEU A 171 -8.15 -0.87 -5.47
N ARG A 172 -6.95 -0.37 -5.81
CA ARG A 172 -6.76 0.51 -6.97
C ARG A 172 -6.21 -0.18 -8.22
N THR A 173 -5.77 -1.42 -8.09
CA THR A 173 -5.10 -2.17 -9.16
C THR A 173 -6.05 -2.38 -10.33
N ASN A 174 -5.66 -1.99 -11.55
CA ASN A 174 -6.41 -2.34 -12.76
C ASN A 174 -6.35 -3.87 -12.95
N VAL A 175 -7.50 -4.52 -13.06
CA VAL A 175 -7.57 -6.00 -13.22
C VAL A 175 -6.74 -6.47 -14.42
N ALA A 176 -6.72 -5.69 -15.50
CA ALA A 176 -5.98 -6.02 -16.73
C ALA A 176 -4.46 -6.08 -16.54
N THR A 177 -3.90 -5.58 -15.43
CA THR A 177 -2.45 -5.70 -15.14
C THR A 177 -2.10 -6.95 -14.33
N ILE A 178 -3.09 -7.70 -13.86
CA ILE A 178 -2.90 -8.91 -13.05
C ILE A 178 -2.81 -10.15 -13.94
N THR A 179 -3.64 -10.23 -14.98
CA THR A 179 -3.73 -11.36 -15.91
C THR A 179 -4.17 -10.86 -17.29
N ASP A 180 -3.61 -11.45 -18.35
CA ASP A 180 -3.93 -11.09 -19.74
C ASP A 180 -5.11 -11.90 -20.31
N GLU A 181 -5.50 -12.98 -19.62
CA GLU A 181 -6.63 -13.84 -19.98
C GLU A 181 -7.37 -14.34 -18.74
N ILE A 182 -8.66 -14.63 -18.90
CA ILE A 182 -9.56 -15.20 -17.88
C ILE A 182 -10.46 -16.26 -18.54
N PRO A 183 -10.67 -17.44 -17.92
CA PRO A 183 -11.60 -18.42 -18.46
C PRO A 183 -13.06 -17.95 -18.31
N VAL A 184 -13.79 -17.88 -19.43
CA VAL A 184 -15.23 -17.65 -19.47
C VAL A 184 -15.88 -18.88 -20.08
N ASN A 185 -16.76 -19.55 -19.32
CA ASN A 185 -17.36 -20.84 -19.74
C ASN A 185 -16.31 -21.91 -20.12
N GLY A 186 -15.16 -21.90 -19.46
CA GLY A 186 -14.04 -22.80 -19.75
C GLY A 186 -13.18 -22.42 -20.95
N ILE A 187 -13.48 -21.30 -21.63
CA ILE A 187 -12.71 -20.81 -22.78
C ILE A 187 -11.75 -19.71 -22.30
N PRO A 188 -10.42 -19.85 -22.53
CA PRO A 188 -9.47 -18.77 -22.26
C PRO A 188 -9.85 -17.53 -23.07
N THR A 189 -10.21 -16.46 -22.37
CA THR A 189 -10.72 -15.22 -22.98
C THR A 189 -9.77 -14.07 -22.65
N PRO A 190 -9.19 -13.40 -23.66
CA PRO A 190 -8.35 -12.23 -23.45
C PRO A 190 -9.10 -11.12 -22.70
N VAL A 191 -8.41 -10.42 -21.81
CA VAL A 191 -8.98 -9.25 -21.12
C VAL A 191 -8.79 -7.98 -21.93
N SER A 192 -9.75 -7.07 -21.84
CA SER A 192 -9.59 -5.70 -22.30
C SER A 192 -8.53 -4.98 -21.47
N SER A 193 -7.68 -4.19 -22.12
CA SER A 193 -6.69 -3.33 -21.44
C SER A 193 -7.33 -2.10 -20.78
N GLU A 194 -8.57 -1.78 -21.12
CA GLU A 194 -9.31 -0.66 -20.54
C GLU A 194 -9.47 -0.83 -19.03
N ARG A 195 -9.43 0.29 -18.30
CA ARG A 195 -9.59 0.29 -16.84
C ARG A 195 -11.08 0.19 -16.48
N PHE A 196 -11.73 -0.91 -16.83
CA PHE A 196 -13.15 -1.14 -16.51
C PHE A 196 -13.38 -1.53 -15.05
N ALA A 197 -12.46 -2.33 -14.49
CA ALA A 197 -12.57 -2.83 -13.13
C ALA A 197 -11.23 -2.71 -12.39
N VAL A 198 -11.34 -2.60 -11.07
CA VAL A 198 -10.20 -2.63 -10.16
C VAL A 198 -10.34 -3.75 -9.14
N THR A 199 -9.27 -4.06 -8.41
CA THR A 199 -9.29 -5.10 -7.38
C THR A 199 -10.33 -4.87 -6.28
N ALA A 200 -10.73 -3.62 -6.01
CA ALA A 200 -11.84 -3.38 -5.08
C ALA A 200 -13.14 -4.04 -5.56
N ASP A 201 -13.41 -4.08 -6.87
CA ASP A 201 -14.59 -4.75 -7.44
C ASP A 201 -14.53 -6.26 -7.18
N VAL A 202 -13.35 -6.87 -7.37
CA VAL A 202 -13.09 -8.29 -7.09
C VAL A 202 -13.40 -8.60 -5.63
N TYR A 203 -12.78 -7.88 -4.71
CA TYR A 203 -12.91 -8.16 -3.27
C TYR A 203 -14.30 -7.79 -2.73
N ARG A 204 -15.00 -6.85 -3.35
CA ARG A 204 -16.39 -6.52 -3.02
C ARG A 204 -17.37 -7.62 -3.44
N ILE A 205 -17.17 -8.23 -4.63
CA ILE A 205 -17.97 -9.37 -5.12
C ILE A 205 -17.74 -10.61 -4.26
N LEU A 206 -16.48 -10.87 -3.89
CA LEU A 206 -16.10 -12.04 -3.10
C LEU A 206 -16.42 -11.89 -1.59
N GLY A 207 -16.83 -10.70 -1.15
CA GLY A 207 -17.13 -10.41 0.26
C GLY A 207 -15.89 -10.28 1.14
N ASP A 208 -14.69 -10.17 0.55
CA ASP A 208 -13.44 -9.97 1.27
C ASP A 208 -13.32 -8.54 1.83
N ILE A 209 -14.01 -7.57 1.22
CA ILE A 209 -14.16 -6.21 1.76
C ILE A 209 -15.64 -5.79 1.83
N PRO A 210 -16.03 -5.03 2.87
CA PRO A 210 -17.35 -4.41 2.93
C PRO A 210 -17.42 -3.22 1.96
N GLU A 211 -18.62 -2.69 1.73
CA GLU A 211 -18.83 -1.56 0.83
C GLU A 211 -18.09 -0.30 1.28
N GLU A 212 -18.05 -0.05 2.59
CA GLU A 212 -17.30 1.03 3.23
C GLU A 212 -15.78 0.85 3.07
N GLY A 213 -15.33 -0.39 2.87
CA GLY A 213 -13.94 -0.73 2.59
C GLY A 213 -13.49 -0.36 1.16
N TYR A 214 -14.44 -0.16 0.23
CA TYR A 214 -14.17 0.34 -1.12
C TYR A 214 -13.96 1.86 -1.09
N ALA A 215 -12.89 2.30 -0.44
CA ALA A 215 -12.62 3.71 -0.16
C ALA A 215 -12.08 4.53 -1.36
N CYS A 216 -11.77 3.89 -2.50
CA CYS A 216 -11.30 4.59 -3.69
C CYS A 216 -12.44 4.99 -4.65
N GLU A 217 -12.08 5.75 -5.68
CA GLU A 217 -12.99 6.06 -6.79
C GLU A 217 -13.26 4.78 -7.61
N THR A 218 -14.51 4.61 -8.02
CA THR A 218 -14.92 3.54 -8.94
C THR A 218 -14.54 3.92 -10.37
N PRO A 219 -14.11 2.96 -11.21
CA PRO A 219 -13.67 3.27 -12.58
C PRO A 219 -14.70 3.98 -13.45
N ASP A 220 -15.98 3.68 -13.27
CA ASP A 220 -17.10 4.26 -14.03
C ASP A 220 -17.84 5.38 -13.27
N GLY A 221 -17.36 5.76 -12.08
CA GLY A 221 -17.99 6.76 -11.21
C GLY A 221 -19.34 6.34 -10.61
N LYS A 222 -19.76 5.08 -10.78
CA LYS A 222 -21.02 4.55 -10.22
C LYS A 222 -20.82 4.02 -8.79
N GLY A 223 -21.84 3.34 -8.27
CA GLY A 223 -21.87 2.80 -6.92
C GLY A 223 -20.84 1.70 -6.66
N ARG A 224 -20.76 1.34 -5.38
CA ARG A 224 -19.85 0.33 -4.81
C ARG A 224 -20.59 -0.94 -4.38
N GLY A 225 -21.88 -1.03 -4.73
CA GLY A 225 -22.68 -2.22 -4.51
C GLY A 225 -22.19 -3.40 -5.33
N ILE A 226 -22.63 -4.60 -4.95
CA ILE A 226 -22.24 -5.85 -5.64
C ILE A 226 -22.61 -5.78 -7.13
N GLU A 227 -23.81 -5.31 -7.46
CA GLU A 227 -24.32 -5.22 -8.83
C GLU A 227 -23.46 -4.28 -9.70
N ASP A 228 -23.08 -3.11 -9.20
CA ASP A 228 -22.19 -2.18 -9.90
C ASP A 228 -20.80 -2.80 -10.12
N CYS A 229 -20.26 -3.49 -9.12
CA CYS A 229 -18.97 -4.18 -9.23
C CYS A 229 -19.03 -5.31 -10.26
N MET A 230 -20.11 -6.10 -10.26
CA MET A 230 -20.33 -7.16 -11.24
C MET A 230 -20.39 -6.61 -12.67
N ALA A 231 -21.11 -5.50 -12.87
CA ALA A 231 -21.16 -4.82 -14.17
C ALA A 231 -19.79 -4.35 -14.64
N ARG A 232 -18.93 -3.86 -13.73
CA ARG A 232 -17.54 -3.51 -14.07
C ARG A 232 -16.68 -4.71 -14.41
N ILE A 233 -16.78 -5.81 -13.66
CA ILE A 233 -16.02 -7.04 -13.92
C ILE A 233 -16.44 -7.70 -15.24
N ALA A 234 -17.74 -7.72 -15.59
CA ALA A 234 -18.20 -8.26 -16.87
C ALA A 234 -17.56 -7.54 -18.08
N ARG A 235 -17.35 -6.22 -17.99
CA ARG A 235 -16.71 -5.42 -19.05
C ARG A 235 -15.23 -5.75 -19.27
N VAL A 236 -14.56 -6.38 -18.29
CA VAL A 236 -13.16 -6.82 -18.44
C VAL A 236 -13.01 -7.79 -19.61
N VAL A 237 -14.03 -8.59 -19.90
CA VAL A 237 -14.08 -9.52 -21.05
C VAL A 237 -15.02 -9.00 -22.15
N CYS A 238 -15.19 -7.68 -22.23
CA CYS A 238 -16.02 -6.99 -23.22
C CYS A 238 -17.49 -7.44 -23.24
N SER A 239 -18.04 -7.85 -22.09
CA SER A 239 -19.41 -8.31 -21.94
C SER A 239 -20.19 -7.46 -20.92
N ASP A 240 -21.40 -7.88 -20.56
CA ASP A 240 -22.26 -7.22 -19.57
C ASP A 240 -23.09 -8.23 -18.75
N THR A 241 -23.91 -7.72 -17.83
CA THR A 241 -24.72 -8.55 -16.92
C THR A 241 -25.98 -9.16 -17.56
N ASN A 242 -26.26 -8.88 -18.83
CA ASN A 242 -27.29 -9.59 -19.60
C ASN A 242 -26.71 -10.83 -20.28
N GLU A 243 -25.43 -10.80 -20.64
CA GLU A 243 -24.70 -11.91 -21.26
C GLU A 243 -24.04 -12.85 -20.23
N LEU A 244 -23.55 -12.30 -19.12
CA LEU A 244 -22.93 -13.06 -18.02
C LEU A 244 -23.78 -12.97 -16.76
N ASP A 245 -24.12 -14.13 -16.19
CA ASP A 245 -24.80 -14.21 -14.91
C ASP A 245 -23.85 -13.93 -13.72
N GLY A 246 -24.43 -13.69 -12.55
CA GLY A 246 -23.66 -13.39 -11.34
C GLY A 246 -22.70 -14.53 -10.91
N LYS A 247 -22.98 -15.79 -11.25
CA LYS A 247 -22.07 -16.90 -10.93
C LYS A 247 -20.85 -16.86 -11.83
N GLN A 248 -21.03 -16.67 -13.14
CA GLN A 248 -19.94 -16.52 -14.11
C GLN A 248 -19.03 -15.34 -13.71
N ILE A 249 -19.62 -14.19 -13.36
CA ILE A 249 -18.87 -13.00 -12.93
C ILE A 249 -18.12 -13.27 -11.61
N THR A 250 -18.72 -14.02 -10.69
CA THR A 250 -18.05 -14.42 -9.44
C THR A 250 -16.85 -15.34 -9.69
N GLU A 251 -16.96 -16.28 -10.65
CA GLU A 251 -15.83 -17.13 -11.04
C GLU A 251 -14.69 -16.33 -11.69
N ILE A 252 -15.02 -15.31 -12.51
CA ILE A 252 -14.04 -14.34 -13.02
C ILE A 252 -13.31 -13.65 -11.86
N ALA A 253 -14.04 -13.15 -10.86
CA ALA A 253 -13.46 -12.50 -9.69
C ALA A 253 -12.54 -13.46 -8.89
N LYS A 254 -12.95 -14.71 -8.68
CA LYS A 254 -12.11 -15.74 -8.03
C LYS A 254 -10.83 -16.00 -8.80
N PHE A 255 -10.92 -16.10 -10.13
CA PHE A 255 -9.74 -16.30 -10.97
C PHE A 255 -8.76 -15.14 -10.85
N ILE A 256 -9.23 -13.89 -10.89
CA ILE A 256 -8.39 -12.69 -10.72
C ILE A 256 -7.72 -12.69 -9.34
N LYS A 257 -8.47 -12.95 -8.26
CA LYS A 257 -7.92 -13.08 -6.90
C LYS A 257 -6.80 -14.13 -6.86
N ASN A 258 -7.04 -15.30 -7.45
CA ASN A 258 -6.06 -16.37 -7.52
C ASN A 258 -4.79 -15.96 -8.25
N LYS A 259 -4.90 -15.23 -9.37
CA LYS A 259 -3.76 -14.68 -10.11
C LYS A 259 -2.99 -13.65 -9.30
N GLN A 260 -3.67 -12.76 -8.58
CA GLN A 260 -2.99 -11.82 -7.68
C GLN A 260 -2.21 -12.55 -6.57
N ILE A 261 -2.80 -13.60 -5.99
CA ILE A 261 -2.13 -14.41 -4.96
C ILE A 261 -0.92 -15.14 -5.53
N GLU A 262 -1.00 -15.70 -6.75
CA GLU A 262 0.16 -16.29 -7.45
C GLU A 262 1.33 -15.29 -7.54
N LYS A 263 1.07 -14.06 -7.99
CA LYS A 263 2.11 -13.02 -8.12
C LYS A 263 2.77 -12.65 -6.78
N ILE A 264 1.98 -12.57 -5.70
CA ILE A 264 2.50 -12.32 -4.35
C ILE A 264 3.31 -13.54 -3.88
N SER A 265 2.81 -14.75 -4.11
CA SER A 265 3.47 -16.02 -3.76
C SER A 265 4.83 -16.16 -4.43
N ASP A 266 4.94 -15.80 -5.71
CA ASP A 266 6.20 -15.84 -6.46
C ASP A 266 7.25 -14.93 -5.82
N SER A 267 6.86 -13.70 -5.44
CA SER A 267 7.76 -12.75 -4.80
C SER A 267 8.21 -13.25 -3.42
N ILE A 268 7.28 -13.76 -2.62
CA ILE A 268 7.58 -14.39 -1.32
C ILE A 268 8.56 -15.57 -1.51
N SER A 269 8.33 -16.44 -2.50
CA SER A 269 9.21 -17.58 -2.79
C SER A 269 10.61 -17.15 -3.20
N ASN A 270 10.72 -16.11 -4.04
CA ASN A 270 12.00 -15.56 -4.47
C ASN A 270 12.80 -15.02 -3.29
N ILE A 271 12.17 -14.23 -2.42
CA ILE A 271 12.80 -13.68 -1.21
C ILE A 271 13.20 -14.79 -0.24
N SER A 272 12.29 -15.75 -0.01
CA SER A 272 12.51 -16.89 0.88
C SER A 272 13.74 -17.71 0.46
N LYS A 273 13.83 -18.09 -0.82
CA LYS A 273 14.98 -18.83 -1.37
C LYS A 273 16.27 -18.03 -1.30
N ARG A 274 16.20 -16.73 -1.57
CA ARG A 274 17.37 -15.83 -1.60
C ARG A 274 17.98 -15.63 -0.22
N GLU A 275 17.14 -15.46 0.80
CA GLU A 275 17.59 -15.10 2.16
C GLU A 275 17.57 -16.28 3.16
N GLY A 276 16.98 -17.42 2.77
CA GLY A 276 16.82 -18.60 3.62
C GLY A 276 15.81 -18.37 4.75
N ILE A 277 14.70 -17.67 4.48
CA ILE A 277 13.67 -17.30 5.46
C ILE A 277 12.38 -18.07 5.17
N ASN A 278 11.79 -18.70 6.19
CA ASN A 278 10.65 -19.62 6.06
C ASN A 278 9.41 -19.19 6.88
N ASN A 279 9.35 -17.92 7.28
CA ASN A 279 8.23 -17.32 7.97
C ASN A 279 7.96 -15.90 7.45
N ALA A 280 6.70 -15.48 7.50
CA ALA A 280 6.23 -14.19 7.04
C ALA A 280 5.44 -13.48 8.14
N PHE A 281 5.59 -12.16 8.21
CA PHE A 281 4.79 -11.25 9.02
C PHE A 281 3.88 -10.48 8.07
N VAL A 282 2.58 -10.74 8.15
CA VAL A 282 1.59 -10.19 7.21
C VAL A 282 0.81 -9.05 7.85
N CYS A 283 0.71 -7.92 7.16
CA CYS A 283 -0.02 -6.75 7.63
C CYS A 283 -0.69 -5.99 6.47
N GLY A 284 -1.29 -4.85 6.80
CA GLY A 284 -2.06 -4.04 5.86
C GLY A 284 -3.48 -4.54 5.65
N SER A 285 -4.27 -3.73 4.95
CA SER A 285 -5.69 -4.02 4.69
C SER A 285 -5.89 -5.33 3.90
N GLY A 286 -4.88 -5.75 3.13
CA GLY A 286 -4.88 -6.99 2.35
C GLY A 286 -4.15 -8.15 3.00
N ALA A 287 -3.91 -8.14 4.32
CA ALA A 287 -3.17 -9.20 5.02
C ALA A 287 -3.72 -10.62 4.77
N PHE A 288 -5.01 -10.75 4.45
CA PHE A 288 -5.62 -12.02 4.08
C PHE A 288 -5.01 -12.63 2.80
N LEU A 289 -4.67 -11.80 1.80
CA LEU A 289 -3.99 -12.26 0.58
C LEU A 289 -2.57 -12.70 0.88
N ALA A 290 -1.85 -11.94 1.71
CA ALA A 290 -0.49 -12.26 2.10
C ALA A 290 -0.41 -13.59 2.85
N GLY A 291 -1.36 -13.84 3.76
CA GLY A 291 -1.47 -15.11 4.47
C GLY A 291 -1.70 -16.30 3.53
N GLU A 292 -2.62 -16.16 2.56
CA GLU A 292 -2.88 -17.19 1.56
C GLU A 292 -1.66 -17.40 0.64
N ALA A 293 -1.02 -16.31 0.19
CA ALA A 293 0.16 -16.35 -0.68
C ALA A 293 1.35 -17.05 0.00
N ALA A 294 1.63 -16.74 1.27
CA ALA A 294 2.66 -17.40 2.04
C ALA A 294 2.37 -18.91 2.18
N GLY A 295 1.11 -19.27 2.47
CA GLY A 295 0.67 -20.66 2.56
C GLY A 295 0.89 -21.46 1.28
N ARG A 296 0.64 -20.86 0.10
CA ARG A 296 0.86 -21.52 -1.21
C ARG A 296 2.30 -21.94 -1.45
N VAL A 297 3.27 -21.25 -0.84
CA VAL A 297 4.70 -21.55 -0.98
C VAL A 297 5.30 -22.21 0.27
N GLY A 298 4.45 -22.72 1.17
CA GLY A 298 4.87 -23.47 2.35
C GLY A 298 5.49 -22.60 3.46
N ILE A 299 5.22 -21.30 3.47
CA ILE A 299 5.75 -20.36 4.46
C ILE A 299 4.69 -20.09 5.53
N SER A 300 5.11 -20.17 6.80
CA SER A 300 4.23 -19.86 7.92
C SER A 300 3.98 -18.35 7.99
N ALA A 301 2.72 -17.93 8.13
CA ALA A 301 2.34 -16.52 8.20
C ALA A 301 1.80 -16.16 9.59
N MET A 302 2.33 -15.09 10.16
CA MET A 302 1.82 -14.46 11.38
C MET A 302 1.25 -13.10 11.03
N ARG A 303 -0.03 -12.87 11.36
CA ARG A 303 -0.64 -11.56 11.20
C ARG A 303 -0.13 -10.60 12.27
N VAL A 304 0.22 -9.38 11.85
CA VAL A 304 0.70 -8.31 12.72
C VAL A 304 -0.16 -7.07 12.49
N GLU A 305 -0.72 -6.53 13.57
CA GLU A 305 -1.51 -5.30 13.54
C GLU A 305 -0.58 -4.09 13.69
N ILE A 306 -0.02 -3.65 12.56
CA ILE A 306 0.90 -2.52 12.48
C ILE A 306 0.70 -1.76 11.18
N SER A 307 0.88 -0.44 11.23
CA SER A 307 0.91 0.45 10.06
C SER A 307 2.25 1.21 10.02
N PRO A 308 2.69 1.73 8.86
CA PRO A 308 3.89 2.56 8.79
C PRO A 308 3.85 3.75 9.75
N ALA A 309 2.70 4.43 9.85
CA ALA A 309 2.52 5.56 10.78
C ALA A 309 2.69 5.12 12.24
N ARG A 310 2.10 3.98 12.63
CA ARG A 310 2.25 3.48 14.01
C ARG A 310 3.67 3.00 14.30
N ALA A 311 4.31 2.29 13.37
CA ALA A 311 5.69 1.86 13.52
C ALA A 311 6.65 3.05 13.69
N LEU A 312 6.38 4.16 12.97
CA LEU A 312 7.16 5.39 13.02
C LEU A 312 7.10 6.10 14.39
N LEU A 313 6.04 5.90 15.18
CA LEU A 313 5.97 6.40 16.56
C LEU A 313 7.07 5.83 17.46
N GLU A 314 7.55 4.61 17.17
CA GLU A 314 8.50 3.87 18.02
C GLU A 314 9.96 3.92 17.55
N LEU A 315 10.24 4.61 16.43
CA LEU A 315 11.62 4.89 16.01
C LEU A 315 12.29 5.93 16.91
#